data_AF-A0A1Q9UVY9-F1
#
_entry.id   AF-A0A1Q9UVY9-F1
#
_cell.length_a   1.000
_cell.length_b   1.000
_cell.length_c   1.000
_cell.angle_alpha   90.00
_cell.angle_beta   90.00
_cell.angle_gamma   90.00
#
_symmetry.space_group_name_H-M   'P 1'
#
loop_
_entity.id
_entity.type
_entity.pdbx_description
1 polymer ?
#
loop_
_entity_poly.entity_id
_entity_poly.type
_entity_poly.pdbx_seq_one_letter_code
_entity_poly.pdbx_strand_id
1 'polypeptide(L)'
;MRRIVLVAVGFLVLLLAVAALPRILRSDAPPPQHQEESASAKTSPAPSLLTWEPPELDDPAVVKVSDERRSLELDPDGDYIIQLPEQPLIVDGGLTITGGRNVVLIGGEIRMEEGEGLSGRALLLRDQTGTVHVEGLLLTGPGLTEGINLDQRQGAVVQLQNIHVSLVDGSSGDHHADLVQSWAGPGELRVDRFTGVTAYQGFFLQPLQFGDQTPRRFDFRRIDIVGTEKAGYLLWRDDASWPMTTSDVWLRHEGDVDDFVWSDGNLRDEVGDGINLGTPPGGSFAPADVVGRDYVSPGYDEQRQ
;
A
#
# COMPACT_ATOMS: atom_id res chain seq x y z
N MET A 1 -16.06 -45.58 -35.45
CA MET A 1 -15.34 -44.70 -36.40
C MET A 1 -16.11 -43.40 -36.55
N ARG A 2 -15.76 -42.36 -35.78
CA ARG A 2 -16.38 -41.03 -35.85
C ARG A 2 -15.47 -40.12 -36.68
N ARG A 3 -16.05 -39.48 -37.70
CA ARG A 3 -15.37 -38.61 -38.66
C ARG A 3 -15.09 -37.24 -38.05
N ILE A 4 -13.84 -36.81 -38.11
CA ILE A 4 -13.38 -35.46 -37.78
C ILE A 4 -13.58 -34.59 -39.02
N VAL A 5 -14.31 -33.49 -38.89
CA VAL A 5 -14.42 -32.45 -39.91
C VAL A 5 -13.42 -31.35 -39.54
N LEU A 6 -12.38 -31.20 -40.37
CA LEU A 6 -11.44 -30.08 -40.32
C LEU A 6 -12.10 -28.87 -40.98
N VAL A 7 -12.24 -27.76 -40.25
CA VAL A 7 -12.60 -26.46 -40.81
C VAL A 7 -11.32 -25.64 -40.93
N ALA A 8 -10.88 -25.40 -42.17
CA ALA A 8 -9.83 -24.46 -42.48
C ALA A 8 -10.46 -23.08 -42.74
N VAL A 9 -10.13 -22.10 -41.91
CA VAL A 9 -10.47 -20.69 -42.15
C VAL A 9 -9.24 -20.00 -42.70
N GLY A 10 -9.27 -19.66 -43.99
CA GLY A 10 -8.28 -18.80 -44.62
C GLY A 10 -8.59 -17.33 -44.31
N PHE A 11 -7.55 -16.57 -43.96
CA PHE A 11 -7.62 -15.11 -43.92
C PHE A 11 -6.84 -14.52 -45.10
N LEU A 12 -7.61 -13.93 -46.00
CA LEU A 12 -7.20 -12.99 -47.03
C LEU A 12 -7.33 -11.59 -46.43
N VAL A 13 -6.26 -10.80 -46.34
CA VAL A 13 -6.37 -9.35 -46.10
C VAL A 13 -5.62 -8.61 -47.19
N LEU A 14 -6.41 -7.75 -47.85
CA LEU A 14 -6.10 -6.92 -48.99
C LEU A 14 -5.56 -5.56 -48.52
N LEU A 15 -4.55 -5.07 -49.26
CA LEU A 15 -3.97 -3.72 -49.21
C LEU A 15 -5.00 -2.58 -49.37
N LEU A 16 -4.75 -1.45 -48.70
CA LEU A 16 -4.95 -0.01 -49.09
C LEU A 16 -4.89 0.84 -47.79
N ALA A 17 -4.36 2.07 -47.69
CA ALA A 17 -3.78 3.04 -48.60
C ALA A 17 -2.89 4.00 -47.78
N VAL A 18 -1.82 4.54 -48.38
CA VAL A 18 -0.99 5.60 -47.80
C VAL A 18 -1.69 6.95 -47.99
N ALA A 19 -2.08 7.60 -46.89
CA ALA A 19 -2.59 8.97 -46.90
C ALA A 19 -1.45 9.96 -46.68
N ALA A 20 -1.38 10.99 -47.52
CA ALA A 20 -0.42 12.08 -47.45
C ALA A 20 -0.74 13.03 -46.29
N LEU A 21 0.28 13.38 -45.49
CA LEU A 21 0.22 14.39 -44.44
C LEU A 21 0.28 15.83 -45.03
N PRO A 22 -0.56 16.77 -44.57
CA PRO A 22 -0.34 18.18 -44.82
C PRO A 22 0.74 18.76 -43.89
N ARG A 23 1.62 19.59 -44.47
CA ARG A 23 2.63 20.40 -43.75
C ARG A 23 1.93 21.35 -42.77
N ILE A 24 2.24 21.21 -41.48
CA ILE A 24 1.92 22.19 -40.44
C ILE A 24 2.89 23.38 -40.59
N LEU A 25 2.34 24.58 -40.80
CA LEU A 25 3.05 25.84 -40.75
C LEU A 25 3.49 26.14 -39.31
N ARG A 26 4.78 26.45 -39.12
CA ARG A 26 5.33 26.99 -37.86
C ARG A 26 4.74 28.38 -37.63
N SER A 27 4.13 28.58 -36.46
CA SER A 27 3.78 29.89 -35.92
C SER A 27 4.95 30.39 -35.07
N ASP A 28 5.58 31.50 -35.47
CA ASP A 28 6.59 32.21 -34.70
C ASP A 28 5.94 32.98 -33.55
N ALA A 29 5.69 32.29 -32.42
CA ALA A 29 5.35 32.94 -31.16
C ALA A 29 6.63 33.24 -30.36
N PRO A 30 6.76 34.42 -29.74
CA PRO A 30 7.91 34.75 -28.90
C PRO A 30 7.92 33.89 -27.61
N PRO A 31 9.09 33.58 -27.05
CA PRO A 31 9.20 32.70 -25.88
C PRO A 31 8.53 33.34 -24.65
N PRO A 32 7.84 32.55 -23.81
CA PRO A 32 7.27 33.04 -22.57
C PRO A 32 8.41 33.47 -21.63
N GLN A 33 8.31 34.69 -21.12
CA GLN A 33 9.20 35.18 -20.07
C GLN A 33 8.89 34.42 -18.79
N HIS A 34 9.87 33.67 -18.28
CA HIS A 34 9.83 33.07 -16.96
C HIS A 34 9.71 34.18 -15.91
N GLN A 35 8.52 34.32 -15.32
CA GLN A 35 8.36 35.00 -14.04
C GLN A 35 8.87 34.03 -12.98
N GLU A 36 9.93 34.42 -12.28
CA GLU A 36 10.39 33.76 -11.07
C GLU A 36 9.28 33.87 -10.01
N GLU A 37 8.46 32.82 -9.93
CA GLU A 37 7.48 32.66 -8.89
C GLU A 37 8.22 32.37 -7.59
N SER A 38 8.28 33.39 -6.72
CA SER A 38 8.90 33.32 -5.41
C SER A 38 8.20 32.24 -4.59
N ALA A 39 8.87 31.10 -4.40
CA ALA A 39 8.41 30.00 -3.58
C ALA A 39 8.30 30.47 -2.12
N SER A 40 7.09 30.83 -1.70
CA SER A 40 6.76 30.99 -0.30
C SER A 40 6.91 29.64 0.39
N ALA A 41 7.97 29.48 1.19
CA ALA A 41 8.18 28.32 2.03
C ALA A 41 6.95 28.12 2.92
N LYS A 42 6.13 27.11 2.59
CA LYS A 42 5.07 26.64 3.48
C LYS A 42 5.77 26.07 4.71
N THR A 43 5.68 26.76 5.84
CA THR A 43 6.01 26.17 7.15
C THR A 43 5.15 24.93 7.35
N SER A 44 5.78 23.76 7.33
CA SER A 44 5.13 22.49 7.66
C SER A 44 4.56 22.58 9.08
N PRO A 45 3.29 22.20 9.29
CA PRO A 45 2.74 22.14 10.64
C PRO A 45 3.57 21.19 11.51
N ALA A 46 3.68 21.50 12.81
CA ALA A 46 4.32 20.61 13.77
C ALA A 46 3.66 19.21 13.69
N PRO A 47 4.45 18.12 13.78
CA PRO A 47 3.91 16.79 13.59
C PRO A 47 2.88 16.50 14.68
N SER A 48 1.68 16.11 14.26
CA SER A 48 0.62 15.74 15.19
C SER A 48 0.91 14.37 15.80
N LEU A 49 0.55 14.17 17.07
CA LEU A 49 0.69 12.88 17.76
C LEU A 49 -0.01 11.74 17.00
N LEU A 50 0.56 10.53 17.05
CA LEU A 50 -0.01 9.33 16.46
C LEU A 50 -1.12 8.74 17.33
N THR A 51 -1.95 7.88 16.76
CA THR A 51 -3.15 7.37 17.45
C THR A 51 -2.83 6.24 18.41
N TRP A 52 -2.02 5.27 17.99
CA TRP A 52 -1.76 4.06 18.76
C TRP A 52 -0.31 4.00 19.19
N GLU A 53 -0.07 3.75 20.47
CA GLU A 53 1.27 3.42 20.97
C GLU A 53 1.67 1.99 20.55
N PRO A 54 2.99 1.71 20.42
CA PRO A 54 3.49 0.34 20.35
C PRO A 54 3.03 -0.45 21.58
N PRO A 55 2.83 -1.76 21.47
CA PRO A 55 2.52 -2.60 22.63
C PRO A 55 3.65 -2.52 23.67
N GLU A 56 3.30 -2.66 24.96
CA GLU A 56 4.30 -2.94 25.98
C GLU A 56 5.03 -4.25 25.63
N LEU A 57 6.36 -4.22 25.73
CA LEU A 57 7.22 -5.36 25.44
C LEU A 57 7.80 -5.94 26.74
N ASP A 58 7.81 -7.26 26.84
CA ASP A 58 8.43 -8.01 27.93
C ASP A 58 9.73 -8.67 27.45
N ASP A 59 10.87 -8.24 28.00
CA ASP A 59 12.24 -8.67 27.64
C ASP A 59 12.48 -8.83 26.11
N PRO A 60 12.29 -7.76 25.31
CA PRO A 60 12.29 -7.91 23.87
C PRO A 60 13.67 -8.23 23.29
N ALA A 61 13.71 -9.16 22.33
CA ALA A 61 14.88 -9.40 21.52
C ALA A 61 14.97 -8.38 20.37
N VAL A 62 16.15 -7.77 20.20
CA VAL A 62 16.42 -6.88 19.06
C VAL A 62 16.92 -7.70 17.88
N VAL A 63 16.19 -7.65 16.76
CA VAL A 63 16.55 -8.33 15.52
C VAL A 63 16.98 -7.31 14.48
N LYS A 64 18.28 -7.32 14.17
CA LYS A 64 18.85 -6.48 13.10
C LYS A 64 18.63 -7.15 11.75
N VAL A 65 18.00 -6.43 10.84
CA VAL A 65 17.75 -6.85 9.46
C VAL A 65 18.94 -6.50 8.58
N SER A 66 19.24 -7.35 7.61
CA SER A 66 20.19 -7.10 6.52
C SER A 66 19.69 -7.77 5.25
N ASP A 67 20.37 -7.53 4.13
CA ASP A 67 20.06 -8.18 2.86
C ASP A 67 20.08 -9.71 3.00
N GLU A 68 20.99 -10.28 3.80
CA GLU A 68 21.06 -11.72 4.06
C GLU A 68 20.12 -12.21 5.17
N ARG A 69 19.57 -11.28 5.98
CA ARG A 69 18.69 -11.58 7.11
C ARG A 69 17.39 -10.78 7.02
N ARG A 70 16.63 -11.06 5.96
CA ARG A 70 15.33 -10.43 5.66
C ARG A 70 14.13 -11.39 5.71
N SER A 71 14.37 -12.65 6.05
CA SER A 71 13.32 -13.64 6.32
C SER A 71 13.48 -14.06 7.77
N LEU A 72 12.63 -13.53 8.64
CA LEU A 72 12.71 -13.70 10.08
C LEU A 72 11.68 -14.75 10.51
N GLU A 73 12.14 -15.73 11.27
CA GLU A 73 11.32 -16.72 11.95
C GLU A 73 11.48 -16.48 13.46
N LEU A 74 10.44 -15.95 14.08
CA LEU A 74 10.42 -15.51 15.47
C LEU A 74 9.65 -16.50 16.33
N ASP A 75 10.01 -16.59 17.62
CA ASP A 75 9.25 -17.38 18.58
C ASP A 75 7.85 -16.76 18.76
N PRO A 76 6.75 -17.51 18.57
CA PRO A 76 5.39 -16.99 18.69
C PRO A 76 5.04 -16.45 20.08
N ASP A 77 5.81 -16.81 21.12
CA ASP A 77 5.61 -16.33 22.49
C ASP A 77 6.54 -15.16 22.84
N GLY A 78 7.51 -14.79 21.99
CA GLY A 78 8.51 -13.76 22.26
C GLY A 78 8.14 -12.36 21.77
N ASP A 79 8.72 -11.34 22.40
CA ASP A 79 8.58 -9.94 21.98
C ASP A 79 9.83 -9.45 21.25
N TYR A 80 9.65 -8.62 20.23
CA TYR A 80 10.72 -8.27 19.30
C TYR A 80 10.71 -6.80 18.89
N ILE A 81 11.92 -6.23 18.82
CA ILE A 81 12.18 -4.97 18.13
C ILE A 81 12.92 -5.30 16.84
N ILE A 82 12.30 -4.99 15.70
CA ILE A 82 12.89 -5.17 14.38
C ILE A 82 13.62 -3.88 14.01
N GLN A 83 14.93 -3.98 13.79
CA GLN A 83 15.78 -2.86 13.46
C GLN A 83 16.23 -2.97 12.01
N LEU A 84 15.69 -2.10 11.14
CA LEU A 84 16.18 -1.91 9.78
C LEU A 84 17.59 -1.25 9.78
N PRO A 85 18.37 -1.44 8.71
CA PRO A 85 19.65 -0.76 8.55
C PRO A 85 19.50 0.77 8.44
N GLU A 86 20.57 1.52 8.73
CA GLU A 86 20.62 2.98 8.59
C GLU A 86 20.58 3.45 7.12
N GLN A 87 20.99 2.57 6.21
CA GLN A 87 20.83 2.72 4.77
C GLN A 87 19.57 1.98 4.33
N PRO A 88 18.97 2.29 3.16
CA PRO A 88 17.83 1.53 2.67
C PRO A 88 18.16 0.03 2.65
N LEU A 89 17.23 -0.81 3.09
CA LEU A 89 17.30 -2.25 2.89
C LEU A 89 17.03 -2.51 1.41
N ILE A 90 18.08 -2.83 0.64
CA ILE A 90 18.00 -3.01 -0.82
C ILE A 90 17.85 -4.50 -1.11
N VAL A 91 16.65 -4.92 -1.52
CA VAL A 91 16.33 -6.36 -1.58
C VAL A 91 15.49 -6.74 -2.80
N ASP A 92 15.69 -7.97 -3.25
CA ASP A 92 14.76 -8.72 -4.09
C ASP A 92 13.95 -9.65 -3.17
N GLY A 93 12.63 -9.49 -3.16
CA GLY A 93 11.70 -10.27 -2.33
C GLY A 93 11.32 -9.70 -0.95
N GLY A 94 11.74 -8.48 -0.62
CA GLY A 94 11.28 -7.74 0.57
C GLY A 94 11.72 -8.31 1.93
N LEU A 95 11.04 -7.86 2.97
CA LEU A 95 11.17 -8.31 4.36
C LEU A 95 9.98 -9.20 4.74
N THR A 96 10.25 -10.42 5.21
CA THR A 96 9.25 -11.31 5.77
C THR A 96 9.50 -11.48 7.27
N ILE A 97 8.44 -11.31 8.07
CA ILE A 97 8.46 -11.52 9.51
C ILE A 97 7.37 -12.53 9.87
N THR A 98 7.79 -13.74 10.22
CA THR A 98 6.91 -14.83 10.65
C THR A 98 7.02 -15.02 12.17
N GLY A 99 5.88 -15.12 12.85
CA GLY A 99 5.83 -15.34 14.30
C GLY A 99 6.15 -14.08 15.12
N GLY A 100 6.27 -14.25 16.43
CA GLY A 100 6.36 -13.16 17.40
C GLY A 100 5.01 -12.86 18.06
N ARG A 101 5.03 -12.62 19.38
CA ARG A 101 3.88 -12.15 20.14
C ARG A 101 3.67 -10.68 19.91
N ASN A 102 4.57 -9.83 20.38
CA ASN A 102 4.58 -8.41 20.05
C ASN A 102 5.79 -8.09 19.17
N VAL A 103 5.57 -7.40 18.06
CA VAL A 103 6.61 -7.03 17.10
C VAL A 103 6.54 -5.54 16.83
N VAL A 104 7.64 -4.83 17.07
CA VAL A 104 7.74 -3.38 16.87
C VAL A 104 8.80 -3.07 15.80
N LEU A 105 8.38 -2.37 14.75
CA LEU A 105 9.23 -1.82 13.69
C LEU A 105 8.96 -0.32 13.57
N ILE A 106 9.94 0.52 13.89
CA ILE A 106 9.81 1.98 13.81
C ILE A 106 10.92 2.54 12.93
N GLY A 107 10.53 3.24 11.88
CA GLY A 107 11.42 3.87 10.91
C GLY A 107 12.10 2.88 9.96
N GLY A 108 12.86 3.45 9.03
CA GLY A 108 13.62 2.72 8.03
C GLY A 108 12.98 2.72 6.65
N GLU A 109 13.76 2.27 5.67
CA GLU A 109 13.34 2.21 4.27
C GLU A 109 13.60 0.81 3.72
N ILE A 110 12.62 0.25 3.02
CA ILE A 110 12.77 -0.95 2.21
C ILE A 110 12.68 -0.53 0.75
N ARG A 111 13.77 -0.76 0.00
CA ARG A 111 13.87 -0.45 -1.41
C ARG A 111 13.91 -1.74 -2.21
N MET A 112 12.89 -1.96 -3.02
CA MET A 112 12.76 -3.10 -3.91
C MET A 112 13.55 -2.87 -5.21
N GLU A 113 14.51 -3.74 -5.50
CA GLU A 113 15.20 -3.74 -6.79
C GLU A 113 14.44 -4.60 -7.80
N GLU A 114 14.63 -4.32 -9.09
CA GLU A 114 14.10 -5.19 -10.15
C GLU A 114 14.66 -6.60 -9.99
N GLY A 115 13.78 -7.59 -9.87
CA GLY A 115 14.12 -9.00 -9.72
C GLY A 115 13.36 -9.87 -10.71
N GLU A 116 13.83 -11.10 -10.90
CA GLU A 116 13.19 -12.09 -11.78
C GLU A 116 12.06 -12.86 -11.06
N GLY A 117 11.78 -12.54 -9.79
CA GLY A 117 10.83 -13.25 -8.93
C GLY A 117 9.45 -12.61 -8.83
N LEU A 118 8.40 -13.44 -8.77
CA LEU A 118 6.98 -13.05 -8.63
C LEU A 118 6.58 -12.58 -7.22
N SER A 119 7.53 -12.12 -6.41
CA SER A 119 7.27 -11.75 -5.01
C SER A 119 7.85 -10.36 -4.71
N GLY A 120 7.51 -9.35 -5.52
CA GLY A 120 7.89 -7.95 -5.26
C GLY A 120 7.11 -7.31 -4.10
N ARG A 121 6.77 -8.10 -3.08
CA ARG A 121 6.19 -7.68 -1.79
C ARG A 121 7.28 -7.04 -0.97
N ALA A 122 7.10 -5.80 -0.54
CA ALA A 122 8.09 -5.14 0.28
C ALA A 122 8.08 -5.60 1.75
N LEU A 123 6.89 -5.84 2.32
CA LEU A 123 6.74 -6.34 3.69
C LEU A 123 5.66 -7.42 3.77
N LEU A 124 6.03 -8.59 4.29
CA LEU A 124 5.10 -9.66 4.67
C LEU A 124 5.11 -9.85 6.18
N LEU A 125 3.96 -9.64 6.81
CA LEU A 125 3.74 -9.94 8.23
C LEU A 125 2.90 -11.19 8.35
N ARG A 126 3.41 -12.21 9.05
CA ARG A 126 2.79 -13.52 9.11
C ARG A 126 2.74 -14.11 10.51
N ASP A 127 1.57 -14.64 10.88
CA ASP A 127 1.37 -15.49 12.06
C ASP A 127 1.81 -14.87 13.40
N GLN A 128 1.65 -13.56 13.60
CA GLN A 128 1.86 -12.94 14.91
C GLN A 128 0.71 -13.22 15.88
N THR A 129 1.01 -13.44 17.16
CA THR A 129 0.01 -13.88 18.16
C THR A 129 -0.55 -12.73 19.01
N GLY A 130 0.16 -11.60 19.09
CA GLY A 130 -0.21 -10.40 19.84
C GLY A 130 -0.36 -9.17 18.94
N THR A 131 0.43 -8.12 19.18
CA THR A 131 0.37 -6.87 18.41
C THR A 131 1.61 -6.66 17.54
N VAL A 132 1.40 -6.42 16.25
CA VAL A 132 2.43 -5.91 15.35
C VAL A 132 2.23 -4.43 15.16
N HIS A 133 3.27 -3.64 15.45
CA HIS A 133 3.30 -2.21 15.28
C HIS A 133 4.37 -1.83 14.28
N VAL A 134 3.94 -1.23 13.16
CA VAL A 134 4.82 -0.68 12.12
C VAL A 134 4.57 0.81 12.03
N GLU A 135 5.63 1.60 12.19
CA GLU A 135 5.55 3.05 12.19
C GLU A 135 6.65 3.67 11.32
N GLY A 136 6.34 4.73 10.57
CA GLY A 136 7.36 5.57 9.95
C GLY A 136 8.12 4.92 8.80
N LEU A 137 7.52 3.91 8.16
CA LEU A 137 8.18 3.09 7.15
C LEU A 137 8.02 3.70 5.74
N LEU A 138 9.11 3.69 4.98
CA LEU A 138 9.14 4.07 3.57
C LEU A 138 9.38 2.82 2.69
N LEU A 139 8.47 2.56 1.75
CA LEU A 139 8.60 1.48 0.77
C LEU A 139 8.78 2.08 -0.63
N THR A 140 9.89 1.75 -1.30
CA THR A 140 10.30 2.35 -2.59
C THR A 140 10.88 1.31 -3.54
N GLY A 141 11.26 1.76 -4.73
CA GLY A 141 12.13 1.02 -5.64
C GLY A 141 11.42 0.50 -6.90
N PRO A 142 12.15 0.27 -7.99
CA PRO A 142 11.58 -0.12 -9.28
C PRO A 142 11.00 -1.54 -9.28
N GLY A 143 11.40 -2.42 -8.36
CA GLY A 143 10.82 -3.77 -8.21
C GLY A 143 9.64 -3.84 -7.25
N LEU A 144 9.09 -2.70 -6.83
CA LEU A 144 7.98 -2.66 -5.88
C LEU A 144 6.68 -3.03 -6.61
N THR A 145 6.18 -4.23 -6.36
CA THR A 145 4.95 -4.75 -6.98
C THR A 145 3.82 -4.95 -5.99
N GLU A 146 4.11 -5.05 -4.69
CA GLU A 146 3.12 -5.12 -3.61
C GLU A 146 3.74 -4.44 -2.37
N GLY A 147 2.94 -3.67 -1.63
CA GLY A 147 3.36 -2.94 -0.45
C GLY A 147 3.47 -3.86 0.77
N ILE A 148 2.39 -3.93 1.55
CA ILE A 148 2.34 -4.70 2.80
C ILE A 148 1.30 -5.82 2.69
N ASN A 149 1.75 -7.06 2.85
CA ASN A 149 0.90 -8.24 2.89
C ASN A 149 0.79 -8.77 4.32
N LEU A 150 -0.41 -9.21 4.69
CA LEU A 150 -0.74 -9.73 6.01
C LEU A 150 -1.28 -11.16 5.85
N ASP A 151 -0.63 -12.16 6.46
CA ASP A 151 -1.14 -13.54 6.61
C ASP A 151 -1.26 -13.87 8.12
N GLN A 152 -2.37 -13.46 8.73
CA GLN A 152 -2.46 -13.26 10.18
C GLN A 152 -3.41 -14.25 10.88
N ARG A 153 -3.15 -15.54 10.67
CA ARG A 153 -4.04 -16.66 11.08
C ARG A 153 -4.23 -16.78 12.58
N GLN A 154 -3.28 -16.24 13.36
CA GLN A 154 -3.32 -16.28 14.83
C GLN A 154 -4.14 -15.14 15.44
N GLY A 155 -4.65 -14.21 14.63
CA GLY A 155 -5.54 -13.17 15.14
C GLY A 155 -4.91 -11.93 15.71
N ALA A 156 -3.69 -11.63 15.26
CA ALA A 156 -2.96 -10.42 15.63
C ALA A 156 -3.80 -9.15 15.56
N VAL A 157 -3.39 -8.17 16.35
CA VAL A 157 -3.66 -6.75 16.08
C VAL A 157 -2.51 -6.23 15.23
N VAL A 158 -2.80 -5.68 14.05
CA VAL A 158 -1.81 -5.03 13.19
C VAL A 158 -2.05 -3.53 13.20
N GLN A 159 -1.04 -2.76 13.60
CA GLN A 159 -1.03 -1.30 13.63
C GLN A 159 -0.03 -0.78 12.59
N LEU A 160 -0.51 -0.01 11.62
CA LEU A 160 0.29 0.63 10.58
C LEU A 160 0.14 2.15 10.71
N GLN A 161 1.22 2.87 11.00
CA GLN A 161 1.16 4.32 11.20
C GLN A 161 2.27 5.07 10.48
N ASN A 162 1.98 6.26 9.91
CA ASN A 162 2.98 7.04 9.16
C ASN A 162 3.71 6.17 8.12
N ILE A 163 2.96 5.57 7.20
CA ILE A 163 3.53 4.68 6.17
C ILE A 163 3.44 5.36 4.82
N HIS A 164 4.56 5.38 4.08
CA HIS A 164 4.58 5.78 2.68
C HIS A 164 4.95 4.60 1.80
N VAL A 165 4.14 4.36 0.78
CA VAL A 165 4.40 3.36 -0.26
C VAL A 165 4.48 4.10 -1.59
N SER A 166 5.63 4.04 -2.23
CA SER A 166 5.78 4.53 -3.61
C SER A 166 4.91 3.72 -4.57
N LEU A 167 4.93 4.06 -5.85
CA LEU A 167 4.19 3.31 -6.87
C LEU A 167 4.46 1.81 -6.75
N VAL A 168 3.43 1.04 -6.39
CA VAL A 168 3.36 -0.39 -6.66
C VAL A 168 2.87 -0.56 -8.10
N ASP A 169 3.69 -1.15 -8.96
CA ASP A 169 3.31 -1.45 -10.35
C ASP A 169 2.60 -2.82 -10.41
N GLY A 170 1.78 -3.04 -11.44
CA GLY A 170 1.07 -4.31 -11.67
C GLY A 170 -0.25 -4.19 -12.42
N SER A 171 -1.00 -5.29 -12.50
CA SER A 171 -2.27 -5.36 -13.24
C SER A 171 -3.14 -6.56 -12.82
N SER A 172 -4.38 -6.61 -13.32
CA SER A 172 -5.28 -7.75 -13.12
C SER A 172 -4.80 -9.07 -13.77
N GLY A 173 -3.87 -9.00 -14.73
CA GLY A 173 -3.35 -10.16 -15.47
C GLY A 173 -2.01 -10.67 -14.97
N ASP A 174 -1.44 -10.01 -13.96
CA ASP A 174 -0.15 -10.30 -13.36
C ASP A 174 -0.27 -10.15 -11.82
N HIS A 175 0.75 -9.65 -11.13
CA HIS A 175 0.68 -9.23 -9.75
C HIS A 175 -0.26 -8.04 -9.56
N HIS A 176 -0.98 -8.03 -8.44
CA HIS A 176 -2.15 -7.19 -8.24
C HIS A 176 -1.85 -5.75 -7.77
N ALA A 177 -0.58 -5.36 -7.62
CA ALA A 177 -0.20 -4.01 -7.22
C ALA A 177 -0.85 -3.54 -5.92
N ASP A 178 -1.01 -4.40 -4.92
CA ASP A 178 -1.71 -4.06 -3.67
C ASP A 178 -0.85 -3.16 -2.77
N LEU A 179 -1.39 -2.05 -2.26
CA LEU A 179 -0.73 -1.23 -1.22
C LEU A 179 -0.75 -1.95 0.13
N VAL A 180 -1.92 -2.46 0.50
CA VAL A 180 -2.12 -3.32 1.68
C VAL A 180 -3.03 -4.47 1.27
N GLN A 181 -2.56 -5.69 1.50
CA GLN A 181 -3.33 -6.89 1.24
C GLN A 181 -3.47 -7.71 2.52
N SER A 182 -4.70 -8.10 2.86
CA SER A 182 -4.96 -8.97 3.99
C SER A 182 -5.47 -10.33 3.54
N TRP A 183 -4.82 -11.39 4.01
CA TRP A 183 -5.22 -12.78 3.92
C TRP A 183 -5.31 -13.38 5.32
N ALA A 184 -6.27 -14.27 5.52
CA ALA A 184 -6.41 -15.09 6.72
C ALA A 184 -6.26 -14.29 8.04
N GLY A 185 -6.93 -13.15 8.15
CA GLY A 185 -6.79 -12.16 9.21
C GLY A 185 -6.35 -10.79 8.67
N PRO A 186 -5.89 -9.86 9.52
CA PRO A 186 -5.73 -9.98 10.97
C PRO A 186 -7.03 -10.00 11.76
N GLY A 187 -6.93 -10.24 13.07
CA GLY A 187 -8.07 -10.09 13.99
C GLY A 187 -8.48 -8.63 14.11
N GLU A 188 -7.51 -7.72 14.09
CA GLU A 188 -7.74 -6.28 13.97
C GLU A 188 -6.69 -5.64 13.06
N LEU A 189 -7.13 -4.71 12.19
CA LEU A 189 -6.25 -3.89 11.36
C LEU A 189 -6.51 -2.43 11.68
N ARG A 190 -5.46 -1.71 12.08
CA ARG A 190 -5.51 -0.30 12.46
C ARG A 190 -4.53 0.44 11.57
N VAL A 191 -5.01 1.36 10.75
CA VAL A 191 -4.19 2.13 9.82
C VAL A 191 -4.42 3.61 10.03
N ASP A 192 -3.36 4.36 10.25
CA ASP A 192 -3.43 5.80 10.47
C ASP A 192 -2.27 6.56 9.82
N ARG A 193 -2.56 7.58 9.02
CA ARG A 193 -1.54 8.31 8.22
C ARG A 193 -0.81 7.37 7.28
N PHE A 194 -1.55 6.89 6.31
CA PHE A 194 -1.01 6.09 5.21
C PHE A 194 -1.05 6.91 3.93
N THR A 195 0.00 6.82 3.12
CA THR A 195 0.00 7.37 1.76
C THR A 195 0.58 6.33 0.80
N GLY A 196 -0.13 6.05 -0.28
CA GLY A 196 0.33 5.07 -1.25
C GLY A 196 -0.12 5.35 -2.68
N VAL A 197 0.68 4.95 -3.65
CA VAL A 197 0.36 5.02 -5.09
C VAL A 197 0.32 3.63 -5.69
N THR A 198 -0.72 3.30 -6.45
CA THR A 198 -0.92 1.98 -7.06
C THR A 198 -1.28 2.04 -8.53
N ALA A 199 -0.76 1.10 -9.31
CA ALA A 199 -1.18 0.87 -10.69
C ALA A 199 -2.37 -0.08 -10.83
N TYR A 200 -2.84 -0.74 -9.76
CA TYR A 200 -4.02 -1.60 -9.84
C TYR A 200 -4.87 -1.56 -8.56
N GLN A 201 -4.39 -2.07 -7.43
CA GLN A 201 -5.19 -2.17 -6.21
C GLN A 201 -4.63 -1.38 -5.02
N GLY A 202 -5.50 -0.67 -4.31
CA GLY A 202 -5.10 0.04 -3.09
C GLY A 202 -5.11 -0.91 -1.90
N PHE A 203 -6.17 -0.87 -1.12
CA PHE A 203 -6.37 -1.80 -0.01
C PHE A 203 -7.22 -2.97 -0.49
N PHE A 204 -6.68 -4.18 -0.43
CA PHE A 204 -7.36 -5.42 -0.82
C PHE A 204 -7.58 -6.31 0.41
N LEU A 205 -8.80 -6.20 0.96
CA LEU A 205 -9.13 -6.67 2.29
C LEU A 205 -9.92 -7.99 2.21
N GLN A 206 -9.21 -9.11 2.17
CA GLN A 206 -9.81 -10.44 2.15
C GLN A 206 -9.40 -11.29 3.38
N PRO A 207 -9.70 -10.83 4.60
CA PRO A 207 -9.25 -11.50 5.82
C PRO A 207 -9.83 -12.91 5.98
N LEU A 208 -10.95 -13.24 5.33
CA LEU A 208 -11.51 -14.60 5.32
C LEU A 208 -10.98 -15.47 4.17
N GLN A 209 -10.14 -14.92 3.30
CA GLN A 209 -9.45 -15.70 2.29
C GLN A 209 -8.33 -16.48 2.97
N PHE A 210 -8.35 -17.81 2.85
CA PHE A 210 -7.37 -18.74 3.44
C PHE A 210 -7.39 -18.86 4.98
N GLY A 211 -8.35 -18.24 5.67
CA GLY A 211 -8.57 -18.37 7.10
C GLY A 211 -10.06 -18.34 7.45
N ASP A 212 -10.41 -18.69 8.69
CA ASP A 212 -11.79 -18.71 9.19
C ASP A 212 -12.06 -17.68 10.28
N GLN A 213 -11.04 -16.89 10.65
CA GLN A 213 -11.17 -15.88 11.67
C GLN A 213 -11.88 -14.63 11.14
N THR A 214 -13.05 -14.32 11.72
CA THR A 214 -13.72 -13.05 11.48
C THR A 214 -12.98 -11.89 12.15
N PRO A 215 -12.65 -10.81 11.41
CA PRO A 215 -12.09 -9.61 12.01
C PRO A 215 -12.99 -9.03 13.10
N ARG A 216 -12.41 -8.66 14.23
CA ARG A 216 -13.08 -7.91 15.30
C ARG A 216 -13.28 -6.46 14.90
N ARG A 217 -12.30 -5.86 14.22
CA ARG A 217 -12.34 -4.44 13.82
C ARG A 217 -11.26 -4.09 12.81
N PHE A 218 -11.64 -3.44 11.71
CA PHE A 218 -10.73 -2.66 10.88
C PHE A 218 -11.01 -1.16 11.10
N ASP A 219 -9.96 -0.37 11.37
CA ASP A 219 -10.05 1.08 11.65
C ASP A 219 -9.05 1.86 10.79
N PHE A 220 -9.59 2.66 9.87
CA PHE A 220 -8.83 3.38 8.87
C PHE A 220 -8.98 4.88 9.06
N ARG A 221 -7.86 5.56 9.29
CA ARG A 221 -7.82 6.99 9.57
C ARG A 221 -6.78 7.68 8.70
N ARG A 222 -7.08 8.86 8.15
CA ARG A 222 -6.09 9.71 7.49
C ARG A 222 -5.29 8.93 6.44
N ILE A 223 -5.97 8.45 5.41
CA ILE A 223 -5.37 7.62 4.35
C ILE A 223 -5.46 8.39 3.03
N ASP A 224 -4.38 8.44 2.26
CA ASP A 224 -4.32 9.00 0.89
C ASP A 224 -3.89 7.88 -0.07
N ILE A 225 -4.83 7.35 -0.87
CA ILE A 225 -4.54 6.34 -1.89
C ILE A 225 -4.70 6.96 -3.27
N VAL A 226 -3.66 6.79 -4.09
CA VAL A 226 -3.58 7.31 -5.45
C VAL A 226 -3.56 6.16 -6.44
N GLY A 227 -4.59 6.06 -7.25
CA GLY A 227 -4.57 5.22 -8.45
C GLY A 227 -3.95 5.95 -9.62
N THR A 228 -3.03 5.31 -10.34
CA THR A 228 -2.64 5.74 -11.69
C THR A 228 -3.78 5.52 -12.68
N GLU A 229 -3.60 5.91 -13.95
CA GLU A 229 -4.59 5.65 -15.02
C GLU A 229 -4.96 4.17 -15.22
N LYS A 230 -4.13 3.24 -14.74
CA LYS A 230 -4.33 1.78 -14.84
C LYS A 230 -5.09 1.20 -13.65
N ALA A 231 -5.27 1.98 -12.58
CA ALA A 231 -5.78 1.46 -11.34
C ALA A 231 -7.20 0.92 -11.49
N GLY A 232 -7.46 -0.21 -10.84
CA GLY A 232 -8.76 -0.87 -10.83
C GLY A 232 -9.53 -0.56 -9.57
N TYR A 233 -8.99 -0.91 -8.40
CA TYR A 233 -9.73 -0.87 -7.13
C TYR A 233 -8.89 -0.30 -5.99
N LEU A 234 -9.15 0.94 -5.58
CA LEU A 234 -8.39 1.60 -4.51
C LEU A 234 -8.79 1.13 -3.11
N LEU A 235 -10.02 0.64 -2.95
CA LEU A 235 -10.45 -0.04 -1.75
C LEU A 235 -11.39 -1.18 -2.14
N TRP A 236 -10.98 -2.40 -1.81
CA TRP A 236 -11.69 -3.64 -2.07
C TRP A 236 -11.81 -4.44 -0.78
N ARG A 237 -12.95 -5.09 -0.57
CA ARG A 237 -13.15 -6.04 0.53
C ARG A 237 -13.90 -7.29 0.07
N ASP A 238 -14.03 -8.29 0.92
CA ASP A 238 -14.93 -9.42 0.69
C ASP A 238 -16.41 -9.08 1.01
N ASP A 239 -17.33 -9.95 0.58
CA ASP A 239 -18.79 -9.85 0.83
C ASP A 239 -19.16 -10.12 2.30
N ALA A 240 -18.18 -10.37 3.18
CA ALA A 240 -18.46 -10.72 4.56
C ALA A 240 -18.72 -9.47 5.41
N SER A 241 -19.58 -9.62 6.41
CA SER A 241 -19.87 -8.56 7.37
C SER A 241 -18.90 -8.63 8.54
N TRP A 242 -18.04 -7.62 8.66
CA TRP A 242 -17.16 -7.40 9.80
C TRP A 242 -16.97 -5.89 10.04
N PRO A 243 -16.76 -5.45 11.30
CA PRO A 243 -16.74 -4.02 11.63
C PRO A 243 -15.58 -3.31 10.94
N MET A 244 -15.91 -2.26 10.18
CA MET A 244 -14.95 -1.38 9.52
C MET A 244 -15.34 0.07 9.78
N THR A 245 -14.41 0.87 10.28
CA THR A 245 -14.60 2.32 10.47
C THR A 245 -13.62 3.09 9.60
N THR A 246 -14.10 4.14 8.95
CA THR A 246 -13.27 5.06 8.18
C THR A 246 -13.41 6.48 8.72
N SER A 247 -12.32 7.23 8.69
CA SER A 247 -12.31 8.66 9.01
C SER A 247 -11.20 9.35 8.22
N ASP A 248 -11.55 10.32 7.38
CA ASP A 248 -10.55 11.08 6.62
C ASP A 248 -9.74 10.18 5.66
N VAL A 249 -10.42 9.25 5.00
CA VAL A 249 -9.86 8.40 3.94
C VAL A 249 -10.12 9.10 2.60
N TRP A 250 -9.07 9.28 1.80
CA TRP A 250 -9.09 9.97 0.52
C TRP A 250 -8.61 9.04 -0.58
N LEU A 251 -9.44 8.93 -1.62
CA LEU A 251 -9.17 8.14 -2.80
C LEU A 251 -9.12 9.06 -4.01
N ARG A 252 -8.02 9.03 -4.75
CA ARG A 252 -7.90 9.76 -6.02
C ARG A 252 -7.40 8.84 -7.12
N HIS A 253 -7.87 9.10 -8.32
CA HIS A 253 -7.51 8.37 -9.52
C HIS A 253 -7.04 9.38 -10.58
N GLU A 254 -5.97 9.08 -11.31
CA GLU A 254 -5.39 9.98 -12.32
C GLU A 254 -6.19 10.01 -13.64
N GLY A 255 -7.19 9.15 -13.80
CA GLY A 255 -8.17 9.13 -14.91
C GLY A 255 -9.64 9.27 -14.47
N ASP A 256 -10.55 9.40 -15.44
CA ASP A 256 -12.02 9.39 -15.24
C ASP A 256 -12.53 7.97 -15.02
N VAL A 257 -12.91 7.61 -13.80
CA VAL A 257 -13.61 6.35 -13.52
C VAL A 257 -14.54 6.52 -12.33
N ASP A 258 -15.78 6.04 -12.48
CA ASP A 258 -16.80 6.05 -11.43
C ASP A 258 -16.71 4.81 -10.48
N ASP A 259 -15.85 3.81 -10.78
CA ASP A 259 -15.96 2.43 -10.25
C ASP A 259 -14.71 1.88 -9.52
N PHE A 260 -13.82 2.71 -8.95
CA PHE A 260 -12.58 2.21 -8.30
C PHE A 260 -12.73 1.78 -6.84
N VAL A 261 -13.95 1.53 -6.40
CA VAL A 261 -14.24 1.10 -5.04
C VAL A 261 -15.26 -0.04 -5.09
N TRP A 262 -14.96 -1.14 -4.40
CA TRP A 262 -15.72 -2.38 -4.53
C TRP A 262 -17.05 -2.31 -3.77
N SER A 263 -18.09 -1.85 -4.44
CA SER A 263 -19.43 -2.40 -4.28
C SER A 263 -20.26 -2.01 -5.49
N ASP A 264 -21.07 -2.93 -6.04
CA ASP A 264 -22.15 -2.65 -7.01
C ASP A 264 -23.27 -1.75 -6.42
N GLY A 265 -23.05 -1.24 -5.20
CA GLY A 265 -23.90 -0.33 -4.44
C GLY A 265 -23.14 0.91 -3.97
N ASN A 266 -23.83 1.75 -3.22
CA ASN A 266 -23.32 3.05 -2.80
C ASN A 266 -22.43 2.84 -1.55
N LEU A 267 -21.11 2.73 -1.71
CA LEU A 267 -20.15 2.53 -0.61
C LEU A 267 -20.31 3.45 0.60
N ARG A 268 -20.85 4.66 0.36
CA ARG A 268 -21.20 5.60 1.42
C ARG A 268 -22.22 5.02 2.41
N ASP A 269 -23.14 4.19 1.91
CA ASP A 269 -24.18 3.55 2.71
C ASP A 269 -23.61 2.37 3.54
N GLU A 270 -22.51 1.75 3.10
CA GLU A 270 -21.89 0.60 3.78
C GLU A 270 -20.73 0.97 4.72
N VAL A 271 -19.92 1.98 4.36
CA VAL A 271 -18.68 2.34 5.08
C VAL A 271 -18.76 3.71 5.77
N GLY A 272 -19.82 4.47 5.50
CA GLY A 272 -20.15 5.72 6.18
C GLY A 272 -19.42 6.96 5.64
N ASP A 273 -19.63 8.10 6.32
CA ASP A 273 -19.18 9.46 5.96
C ASP A 273 -17.64 9.68 6.00
N GLY A 274 -16.84 8.63 6.13
CA GLY A 274 -15.38 8.71 6.33
C GLY A 274 -14.53 8.66 5.05
N ILE A 275 -15.14 8.35 3.90
CA ILE A 275 -14.45 8.23 2.60
C ILE A 275 -14.75 9.45 1.72
N ASN A 276 -13.69 10.04 1.19
CA ASN A 276 -13.68 11.23 0.36
C ASN A 276 -12.98 10.95 -0.97
N LEU A 277 -13.42 11.63 -2.02
CA LEU A 277 -12.78 11.59 -3.33
C LEU A 277 -11.88 12.82 -3.53
N GLY A 278 -10.73 12.62 -4.15
CA GLY A 278 -9.76 13.67 -4.47
C GLY A 278 -8.60 13.72 -3.49
N THR A 279 -8.07 14.93 -3.25
CA THR A 279 -6.86 15.13 -2.45
C THR A 279 -7.20 15.54 -1.02
N PRO A 280 -6.53 14.96 0.01
CA PRO A 280 -6.72 15.39 1.38
C PRO A 280 -6.45 16.89 1.61
N PRO A 281 -7.24 17.56 2.46
CA PRO A 281 -6.95 18.91 2.92
C PRO A 281 -5.60 18.95 3.65
N GLY A 282 -4.61 19.61 3.05
CA GLY A 282 -3.25 19.69 3.59
C GLY A 282 -2.22 18.79 2.90
N GLY A 283 -2.65 17.95 1.95
CA GLY A 283 -1.78 17.03 1.21
C GLY A 283 -1.70 15.65 1.85
N SER A 284 -0.75 14.84 1.37
CA SER A 284 -0.57 13.46 1.83
C SER A 284 -0.31 13.36 3.33
N PHE A 285 -0.89 12.35 3.98
CA PHE A 285 -0.79 12.17 5.43
C PHE A 285 0.55 11.58 5.89
N ALA A 286 1.24 10.85 5.01
CA ALA A 286 2.60 10.37 5.22
C ALA A 286 3.47 10.70 3.99
N PRO A 287 3.95 11.96 3.87
CA PRO A 287 4.88 12.35 2.82
C PRO A 287 6.19 11.54 2.90
N ALA A 288 6.77 11.20 1.75
CA ALA A 288 7.98 10.38 1.67
C ALA A 288 9.20 10.99 2.39
N ASP A 289 9.26 12.32 2.52
CA ASP A 289 10.32 13.06 3.20
C ASP A 289 10.13 13.16 4.73
N VAL A 290 8.98 12.70 5.24
CA VAL A 290 8.68 12.67 6.68
C VAL A 290 8.91 11.28 7.28
N VAL A 291 8.82 10.23 6.46
CA VAL A 291 9.02 8.82 6.87
C VAL A 291 10.37 8.29 6.38
N GLY A 292 10.71 7.06 6.76
CA GLY A 292 11.93 6.41 6.28
C GLY A 292 13.06 6.43 7.29
N ARG A 293 14.29 6.56 6.79
CA ARG A 293 15.53 6.31 7.56
C ARG A 293 15.74 7.28 8.72
N ASP A 294 15.38 8.53 8.53
CA ASP A 294 15.54 9.60 9.51
C ASP A 294 14.25 9.84 10.32
N TYR A 295 13.30 8.90 10.25
CA TYR A 295 12.03 9.00 10.94
C TYR A 295 12.22 9.10 12.45
N VAL A 296 11.58 10.09 13.05
CA VAL A 296 11.48 10.25 14.50
C VAL A 296 9.99 10.25 14.85
N SER A 297 9.58 9.33 15.71
CA SER A 297 8.20 9.26 16.18
C SER A 297 7.79 10.60 16.80
N PRO A 298 6.62 11.16 16.44
CA PRO A 298 6.10 12.36 17.08
C PRO A 298 5.52 12.08 18.48
N GLY A 299 5.48 10.82 18.91
CA GLY A 299 4.77 10.38 20.11
C GLY A 299 3.29 10.10 19.85
N TYR A 300 2.55 9.79 20.92
CA TYR A 300 1.22 9.19 20.86
C TYR A 300 0.18 10.01 21.64
N ASP A 301 -1.04 10.06 21.12
CA ASP A 301 -2.17 10.71 21.78
C ASP A 301 -2.80 9.75 22.79
N GLU A 302 -2.41 9.88 24.06
CA GLU A 302 -2.93 9.08 25.18
C GLU A 302 -4.47 9.13 25.31
N GLN A 303 -5.14 10.14 24.71
CA GLN A 303 -6.59 10.30 24.80
C GLN A 303 -7.36 9.56 23.71
N ARG A 304 -6.68 8.96 22.71
CA ARG A 304 -7.31 8.34 21.53
C ARG A 304 -7.01 6.85 21.35
N GLN A 305 -6.38 6.22 22.35
CA GLN A 305 -6.06 4.79 22.36
C GLN A 305 -7.32 3.90 22.40
#